data_AF-A0AA88YM72-F1
#
_entry.id   AF-A0AA88YM72-F1
#
_cell.length_a   1.000
_cell.length_b   1.000
_cell.length_c   1.000
_cell.angle_alpha   90.00
_cell.angle_beta   90.00
_cell.angle_gamma   90.00
#
_symmetry.space_group_name_H-M   'P 1'
#
loop_
_entity.id
_entity.type
_entity.pdbx_description
1 polymer ?
#
loop_
_entity_poly.entity_id
_entity_poly.type
_entity_poly.pdbx_seq_one_letter_code
_entity_poly.pdbx_strand_id
1 'polypeptide(L)'
;MQCQSGHIVCQQCRSKLSMCPTCRGPLGNIRNLAMEKVASTVMFPCKYSSSGCPITLLHTDKTDHEETCEFRPYCCPCPGASCKWQGSLEQVMTHLMQQHKSITTLQGEDIVFLATDINLPGAVDWVMMQSCFGHNFMLVLEKQEKMEGQQIFYAIVQLIGTRKQAENFAYRLELNGHRRRLSWEATPRSIHDGVQSAIMASDCLVFDTNIAQLFADHGNLGINMPNIKLQSIEGQLFDVDVEIVRQSVTIKTMLEDLGVDDDEEEAVPLPNVNAAILTKVINWCTYHKDDPPPPEDDENKEKRTDDIGSWDADFLKVDQGTLFELILAANYLDIKGLLDVTCKTVANMIKGKSPEEIRKTFNIKNDFTPAEEEQVRKENEWCEEK
;
A
#
# COMPACT_ATOMS: atom_id res chain seq x y z
N MET A 1 17.58 -17.55 -41.50
CA MET A 1 17.29 -18.77 -42.30
C MET A 1 18.44 -19.02 -43.26
N GLN A 2 18.58 -20.24 -43.80
CA GLN A 2 19.62 -20.53 -44.79
C GLN A 2 19.09 -21.31 -46.00
N CYS A 3 19.75 -21.16 -47.15
CA CYS A 3 19.50 -22.04 -48.31
C CYS A 3 20.19 -23.40 -48.13
N GLN A 4 19.94 -24.36 -49.03
CA GLN A 4 20.60 -25.68 -48.98
C GLN A 4 22.12 -25.60 -49.05
N SER A 5 22.67 -24.56 -49.67
CA SER A 5 24.12 -24.31 -49.75
C SER A 5 24.67 -23.50 -48.56
N GLY A 6 23.87 -23.18 -47.54
CA GLY A 6 24.33 -22.50 -46.31
C GLY A 6 24.33 -20.96 -46.33
N HIS A 7 23.89 -20.31 -47.42
CA HIS A 7 23.79 -18.84 -47.46
C HIS A 7 22.62 -18.31 -46.65
N ILE A 8 22.85 -17.24 -45.89
CA ILE A 8 21.91 -16.70 -44.90
C ILE A 8 20.95 -15.69 -45.55
N VAL A 9 19.66 -15.81 -45.21
CA VAL A 9 18.61 -14.84 -45.56
C VAL A 9 17.81 -14.51 -44.30
N CYS A 10 17.54 -13.21 -44.07
CA CYS A 10 16.71 -12.76 -42.95
C CYS A 10 15.22 -13.02 -43.22
N GLN A 11 14.41 -13.03 -42.16
CA GLN A 11 12.98 -13.36 -42.25
C GLN A 11 12.19 -12.37 -43.12
N GLN A 12 12.50 -11.07 -43.04
CA GLN A 12 11.85 -10.03 -43.85
C GLN A 12 12.17 -10.15 -45.35
N CYS A 13 13.38 -10.59 -45.71
CA CYS A 13 13.77 -10.79 -47.10
C CYS A 13 13.26 -12.13 -47.66
N ARG A 14 13.05 -13.16 -46.82
CA ARG A 14 12.62 -14.48 -47.27
C ARG A 14 11.29 -14.45 -48.01
N SER A 15 10.32 -13.66 -47.55
CA SER A 15 9.00 -13.55 -48.20
C SER A 15 9.07 -12.90 -49.58
N LYS A 16 10.13 -12.13 -49.83
CA LYS A 16 10.37 -11.41 -51.09
C LYS A 16 11.24 -12.19 -52.08
N LEU A 17 11.70 -13.39 -51.71
CA LEU A 17 12.69 -14.15 -52.48
C LEU A 17 12.20 -15.58 -52.74
N SER A 18 12.22 -15.99 -54.00
CA SER A 18 11.94 -17.37 -54.43
C SER A 18 13.19 -18.25 -54.49
N MET A 19 14.37 -17.66 -54.69
CA MET A 19 15.66 -18.35 -54.79
C MET A 19 16.75 -17.60 -54.01
N CYS A 20 17.82 -18.32 -53.64
CA CYS A 20 18.93 -17.73 -52.92
C CYS A 20 19.63 -16.67 -53.79
N PRO A 21 19.84 -15.43 -53.30
CA PRO A 21 20.47 -14.39 -54.10
C PRO A 21 21.94 -14.69 -54.43
N THR A 22 22.62 -15.50 -53.59
CA THR A 22 24.04 -15.81 -53.75
C THR A 22 24.27 -17.01 -54.68
N CYS A 23 23.62 -18.14 -54.41
CA CYS A 23 23.83 -19.38 -55.18
C CYS A 23 22.71 -19.74 -56.15
N ARG A 24 21.62 -18.95 -56.19
CA ARG A 24 20.41 -19.22 -56.98
C ARG A 24 19.72 -20.56 -56.67
N GLY A 25 20.14 -21.26 -55.62
CA GLY A 25 19.53 -22.50 -55.15
C GLY A 25 18.20 -22.28 -54.44
N PRO A 26 17.43 -23.36 -54.20
CA PRO A 26 16.13 -23.29 -53.55
C PRO A 26 16.24 -22.77 -52.11
N LEU A 27 15.37 -21.80 -51.76
CA LEU A 27 15.23 -21.31 -50.40
C LEU A 27 14.29 -22.21 -49.60
N GLY A 28 14.85 -23.20 -48.90
CA GLY A 28 14.11 -23.98 -47.92
C GLY A 28 13.81 -23.20 -46.63
N ASN A 29 13.03 -23.81 -45.73
CA ASN A 29 12.83 -23.32 -44.36
C ASN A 29 13.89 -23.92 -43.42
N ILE A 30 15.17 -23.79 -43.81
CA ILE A 30 16.29 -24.42 -43.10
C ILE A 30 16.78 -23.47 -42.01
N ARG A 31 16.75 -23.94 -40.76
CA ARG A 31 17.33 -23.24 -39.61
C ARG A 31 18.84 -23.14 -39.74
N ASN A 32 19.40 -22.02 -39.29
CA ASN A 32 20.85 -21.83 -39.29
C ASN A 32 21.38 -22.11 -37.88
N LEU A 33 21.66 -23.38 -37.60
CA LEU A 33 22.16 -23.84 -36.29
C LEU A 33 23.51 -23.20 -35.93
N ALA A 34 24.33 -22.84 -36.92
CA ALA A 34 25.61 -22.18 -36.67
C ALA A 34 25.40 -20.76 -36.12
N MET A 35 24.48 -19.97 -36.72
CA MET A 35 24.13 -18.66 -36.19
C MET A 35 23.36 -18.71 -34.88
N GLU A 36 22.56 -19.75 -34.66
CA GLU A 36 21.94 -19.98 -33.35
C GLU A 36 22.98 -20.26 -32.27
N LYS A 37 24.00 -21.09 -32.56
CA LYS A 37 25.14 -21.33 -31.64
C LYS A 37 26.00 -20.09 -31.40
N VAL A 38 26.19 -19.25 -32.42
CA VAL A 38 26.90 -17.97 -32.24
C VAL A 38 26.05 -17.04 -31.38
N ALA A 39 24.75 -16.91 -31.66
CA ALA A 39 23.84 -16.08 -30.88
C ALA A 39 23.74 -16.52 -29.41
N SER A 40 23.89 -17.81 -29.10
CA SER A 40 23.94 -18.30 -27.71
C SER A 40 25.23 -17.98 -26.96
N THR A 41 26.25 -17.44 -27.63
CA THR A 41 27.54 -17.05 -27.01
C THR A 41 27.78 -15.54 -26.97
N VAL A 42 26.93 -14.77 -27.65
CA VAL A 42 27.05 -13.32 -27.76
C VAL A 42 26.08 -12.67 -26.79
N MET A 43 26.56 -11.68 -26.03
CA MET A 43 25.71 -10.83 -25.21
C MET A 43 25.16 -9.68 -26.05
N PHE A 44 23.86 -9.45 -25.94
CA PHE A 44 23.13 -8.39 -26.60
C PHE A 44 22.66 -7.36 -25.57
N PRO A 45 22.77 -6.05 -25.85
CA PRO A 45 22.18 -5.04 -24.98
C PRO A 45 20.65 -5.21 -24.92
N CYS A 46 20.06 -4.87 -23.78
CA CYS A 46 18.61 -4.74 -23.62
C CYS A 46 18.02 -3.79 -24.67
N LYS A 47 16.80 -4.05 -25.18
CA LYS A 47 16.14 -3.14 -26.13
C LYS A 47 15.93 -1.73 -25.57
N TYR A 48 15.88 -1.59 -24.25
CA TYR A 48 15.75 -0.31 -23.55
C TYR A 48 17.09 0.33 -23.20
N SER A 49 18.20 -0.11 -23.83
CA SER A 49 19.51 0.51 -23.64
C SER A 49 19.52 1.99 -24.03
N SER A 50 18.74 2.38 -25.04
CA SER A 50 18.51 3.79 -25.39
C SER A 50 17.79 4.60 -24.31
N SER A 51 17.01 3.92 -23.46
CA SER A 51 16.32 4.51 -22.31
C SER A 51 17.16 4.50 -21.03
N GLY A 52 18.41 4.01 -21.10
CA GLY A 52 19.34 4.00 -19.97
C GLY A 52 19.66 2.63 -19.38
N CYS A 53 19.09 1.54 -19.88
CA CYS A 53 19.40 0.20 -19.37
C CYS A 53 20.85 -0.21 -19.70
N PRO A 54 21.72 -0.47 -18.69
CA PRO A 54 23.12 -0.82 -18.93
C PRO A 54 23.33 -2.33 -19.17
N ILE A 55 22.27 -3.13 -19.08
CA ILE A 55 22.36 -4.59 -19.00
C ILE A 55 22.55 -5.22 -20.39
N THR A 56 23.51 -6.14 -20.49
CA THR A 56 23.77 -6.98 -21.66
C THR A 56 23.57 -8.45 -21.30
N LEU A 57 22.75 -9.16 -22.08
CA LEU A 57 22.29 -10.52 -21.77
C LEU A 57 22.45 -11.46 -22.97
N LEU A 58 22.48 -12.76 -22.71
CA LEU A 58 22.36 -13.76 -23.77
C LEU A 58 20.98 -13.69 -24.41
N HIS A 59 20.86 -14.16 -25.65
CA HIS A 59 19.59 -14.17 -26.36
C HIS A 59 18.48 -14.95 -25.62
N THR A 60 18.84 -15.97 -24.84
CA THR A 60 17.89 -16.77 -24.05
C THR A 60 17.23 -15.96 -22.94
N ASP A 61 18.01 -15.12 -22.25
CA ASP A 61 17.57 -14.44 -21.02
C ASP A 61 17.08 -13.01 -21.30
N LYS A 62 17.30 -12.54 -22.53
CA LYS A 62 16.97 -11.18 -22.96
C LYS A 62 15.46 -10.90 -22.87
N THR A 63 14.62 -11.84 -23.29
CA THR A 63 13.16 -11.63 -23.30
C THR A 63 12.64 -11.46 -21.86
N ASP A 64 13.05 -12.35 -20.96
CA ASP A 64 12.62 -12.35 -19.56
C ASP A 64 13.04 -11.05 -18.86
N HIS A 65 14.27 -10.60 -19.06
CA HIS A 65 14.72 -9.31 -18.54
C HIS A 65 13.91 -8.14 -19.11
N GLU A 66 13.65 -8.13 -20.42
CA GLU A 66 12.94 -7.02 -21.06
C GLU A 66 11.49 -6.90 -20.60
N GLU A 67 10.85 -7.99 -20.18
CA GLU A 67 9.50 -7.94 -19.60
C GLU A 67 9.48 -7.21 -18.26
N THR A 68 10.54 -7.38 -17.45
CA THR A 68 10.65 -6.81 -16.11
C THR A 68 11.64 -5.65 -16.00
N CYS A 69 12.13 -5.11 -17.11
CA CYS A 69 13.17 -4.07 -17.13
C CYS A 69 12.63 -2.76 -16.55
N GLU A 70 13.36 -2.13 -15.62
CA GLU A 70 12.96 -0.85 -15.01
C GLU A 70 12.97 0.33 -15.99
N PHE A 71 13.77 0.25 -17.05
CA PHE A 71 13.86 1.28 -18.10
C PHE A 71 12.82 1.10 -19.21
N ARG A 72 11.93 0.11 -19.08
CA ARG A 72 10.81 -0.11 -19.99
C ARG A 72 9.84 1.09 -19.89
N PRO A 73 9.46 1.71 -21.02
CA PRO A 73 8.41 2.73 -21.02
C PRO A 73 7.09 2.18 -20.51
N TYR A 74 6.36 3.00 -19.75
CA TYR A 74 5.03 2.66 -19.27
C TYR A 74 4.05 2.70 -20.42
N CYS A 75 3.20 1.67 -20.52
CA CYS A 75 2.03 1.70 -21.39
C CYS A 75 0.89 2.46 -20.71
N CYS A 76 -0.11 2.89 -21.48
CA CYS A 76 -1.36 3.40 -20.90
C CYS A 76 -1.96 2.35 -19.94
N PRO A 77 -2.24 2.70 -18.68
CA PRO A 77 -2.77 1.76 -17.68
C PRO A 77 -4.29 1.58 -17.76
N CYS A 78 -4.98 2.32 -18.63
CA CYS A 78 -6.42 2.20 -18.81
C CYS A 78 -6.74 0.82 -19.43
N PRO A 79 -7.66 0.03 -18.85
CA PRO A 79 -8.15 -1.19 -19.48
C PRO A 79 -8.81 -0.89 -20.83
N GLY A 80 -8.73 -1.85 -21.74
CA GLY A 80 -9.20 -1.74 -23.12
C GLY A 80 -8.09 -1.51 -24.16
N ALA A 81 -8.16 -2.23 -25.27
CA ALA A 81 -7.09 -2.30 -26.28
C ALA A 81 -6.94 -1.06 -27.20
N SER A 82 -7.65 0.04 -26.94
CA SER A 82 -7.72 1.17 -27.87
C SER A 82 -6.53 2.13 -27.75
N CYS A 83 -5.92 2.25 -26.57
CA CYS A 83 -4.82 3.19 -26.34
C CYS A 83 -3.45 2.52 -26.52
N LYS A 84 -2.64 3.05 -27.44
CA LYS A 84 -1.27 2.57 -27.72
C LYS A 84 -0.18 3.50 -27.20
N TRP A 85 -0.54 4.41 -26.29
CA TRP A 85 0.41 5.38 -25.74
C TRP A 85 1.48 4.68 -24.90
N GLN A 86 2.72 5.19 -25.01
CA GLN A 86 3.85 4.79 -24.19
C GLN A 86 4.66 6.02 -23.78
N GLY A 87 5.17 6.05 -22.56
CA GLY A 87 5.95 7.20 -22.06
C GLY A 87 6.63 6.93 -20.72
N SER A 88 7.17 8.00 -20.12
CA SER A 88 7.72 7.94 -18.76
C SER A 88 6.61 7.99 -17.70
N LEU A 89 6.93 7.56 -16.47
CA LEU A 89 5.98 7.56 -15.35
C LEU A 89 5.33 8.94 -15.12
N GLU A 90 6.12 10.01 -15.20
CA GLU A 90 5.67 11.40 -15.01
C GLU A 90 4.62 11.82 -16.05
N GLN A 91 4.65 11.22 -17.24
CA GLN A 91 3.72 11.56 -18.32
C GLN A 91 2.40 10.78 -18.23
N VAL A 92 2.32 9.71 -17.42
CA VAL A 92 1.15 8.83 -17.36
C VAL A 92 -0.10 9.59 -16.92
N MET A 93 -0.02 10.35 -15.83
CA MET A 93 -1.17 11.11 -15.33
C MET A 93 -1.61 12.18 -16.32
N THR A 94 -0.67 12.91 -16.93
CA THR A 94 -0.98 13.89 -17.97
C THR A 94 -1.66 13.24 -19.17
N HIS A 95 -1.20 12.06 -19.59
CA HIS A 95 -1.82 11.29 -20.65
C HIS A 95 -3.27 10.89 -20.31
N LEU A 96 -3.50 10.32 -19.13
CA LEU A 96 -4.83 9.90 -18.66
C LEU A 96 -5.81 11.09 -18.64
N MET A 97 -5.41 12.22 -18.05
CA MET A 97 -6.28 13.41 -17.98
C MET A 97 -6.63 13.99 -19.35
N GLN A 98 -5.74 13.86 -20.34
CA GLN A 98 -5.95 14.44 -21.68
C GLN A 98 -6.71 13.51 -22.63
N GLN A 99 -6.37 12.23 -22.62
CA GLN A 99 -6.87 11.24 -23.58
C GLN A 99 -8.02 10.38 -23.04
N HIS A 100 -8.16 10.27 -21.71
CA HIS A 100 -9.16 9.45 -21.03
C HIS A 100 -10.06 10.29 -20.11
N LYS A 101 -10.69 11.33 -20.67
CA LYS A 101 -11.51 12.31 -19.93
C LYS A 101 -12.73 11.73 -19.20
N SER A 102 -13.15 10.52 -19.55
CA SER A 102 -14.24 9.80 -18.88
C SER A 102 -13.84 9.20 -17.54
N ILE A 103 -12.55 9.13 -17.23
CA ILE A 103 -12.06 8.60 -15.96
C ILE A 103 -12.29 9.66 -14.87
N THR A 104 -13.23 9.38 -13.97
CA THR A 104 -13.46 10.20 -12.79
C THR A 104 -12.28 10.08 -11.84
N THR A 105 -11.76 11.22 -11.38
CA THR A 105 -10.73 11.28 -10.32
C THR A 105 -11.37 11.83 -9.06
N LEU A 106 -11.30 11.06 -7.98
CA LEU A 106 -11.75 11.45 -6.66
C LEU A 106 -10.55 11.67 -5.74
N GLN A 107 -10.65 12.67 -4.87
CA GLN A 107 -9.62 13.00 -3.90
C GLN A 107 -10.01 12.47 -2.53
N GLY A 108 -9.03 11.98 -1.79
CA GLY A 108 -9.22 11.45 -0.45
C GLY A 108 -9.19 9.93 -0.41
N GLU A 109 -9.28 9.41 0.80
CA GLU A 109 -9.18 7.99 1.12
C GLU A 109 -10.55 7.31 1.12
N ASP A 110 -11.60 8.05 1.53
CA ASP A 110 -12.99 7.57 1.59
C ASP A 110 -13.70 7.78 0.26
N ILE A 111 -13.71 6.72 -0.57
CA ILE A 111 -14.31 6.74 -1.89
C ILE A 111 -15.17 5.50 -2.08
N VAL A 112 -16.41 5.74 -2.54
CA VAL A 112 -17.30 4.71 -3.08
C VAL A 112 -17.15 4.65 -4.58
N PHE A 113 -16.69 3.52 -5.08
CA PHE A 113 -16.67 3.23 -6.51
C PHE A 113 -18.01 2.66 -6.94
N LEU A 114 -18.77 3.44 -7.70
CA LEU A 114 -20.07 3.01 -8.23
C LEU A 114 -19.92 2.49 -9.66
N ALA A 115 -20.00 1.17 -9.84
CA ALA A 115 -20.09 0.56 -11.14
C ALA A 115 -21.56 0.53 -11.59
N THR A 116 -21.93 1.41 -12.52
CA THR A 116 -23.30 1.52 -13.03
C THR A 116 -23.59 0.49 -14.12
N ASP A 117 -24.83 0.00 -14.17
CA ASP A 117 -25.32 -0.91 -15.21
C ASP A 117 -24.47 -2.19 -15.36
N ILE A 118 -24.15 -2.85 -14.24
CA ILE A 118 -23.30 -4.07 -14.23
C ILE A 118 -23.88 -5.21 -15.08
N ASN A 119 -25.19 -5.19 -15.33
CA ASN A 119 -25.94 -6.18 -16.10
C ASN A 119 -25.86 -6.00 -17.62
N LEU A 120 -25.13 -4.99 -18.13
CA LEU A 120 -24.95 -4.81 -19.59
C LEU A 120 -24.40 -6.09 -20.24
N PRO A 121 -24.86 -6.49 -21.45
CA PRO A 121 -24.33 -7.66 -22.11
C PRO A 121 -22.89 -7.45 -22.61
N GLY A 122 -22.08 -8.51 -22.59
CA GLY A 122 -20.70 -8.52 -23.09
C GLY A 122 -19.66 -8.04 -22.08
N ALA A 123 -18.40 -7.96 -22.53
CA ALA A 123 -17.29 -7.47 -21.70
C ALA A 123 -17.36 -5.95 -21.52
N VAL A 124 -17.26 -5.50 -20.27
CA VAL A 124 -17.34 -4.08 -19.88
C VAL A 124 -16.34 -3.82 -18.77
N ASP A 125 -15.66 -2.68 -18.87
CA ASP A 125 -14.67 -2.23 -17.90
C ASP A 125 -15.15 -0.92 -17.25
N TRP A 126 -15.06 -0.86 -15.93
CA TRP A 126 -15.25 0.36 -15.15
C TRP A 126 -13.92 0.77 -14.53
N VAL A 127 -13.64 2.07 -14.57
CA VAL A 127 -12.36 2.63 -14.12
C VAL A 127 -12.60 3.90 -13.34
N MET A 128 -11.91 4.03 -12.22
CA MET A 128 -11.87 5.24 -11.42
C MET A 128 -10.44 5.51 -10.95
N MET A 129 -10.12 6.78 -10.77
CA MET A 129 -8.88 7.23 -10.15
C MET A 129 -9.15 7.74 -8.75
N GLN A 130 -8.35 7.29 -7.81
CA GLN A 130 -8.28 7.78 -6.45
C GLN A 130 -6.93 8.49 -6.25
N SER A 131 -6.95 9.70 -5.69
CA SER A 131 -5.75 10.46 -5.34
C SER A 131 -5.67 10.66 -3.84
N CYS A 132 -4.71 10.00 -3.19
CA CYS A 132 -4.44 10.08 -1.75
C CYS A 132 -2.95 9.86 -1.47
N PHE A 133 -2.46 10.30 -0.31
CA PHE A 133 -1.03 10.17 0.09
C PHE A 133 0.00 10.72 -0.90
N GLY A 134 -0.38 11.68 -1.76
CA GLY A 134 0.49 12.19 -2.83
C GLY A 134 0.67 11.23 -4.01
N HIS A 135 -0.09 10.13 -4.04
CA HIS A 135 -0.08 9.11 -5.08
C HIS A 135 -1.44 9.00 -5.77
N ASN A 136 -1.45 8.35 -6.93
CA ASN A 136 -2.67 8.10 -7.70
C ASN A 136 -2.85 6.59 -7.85
N PHE A 137 -4.01 6.10 -7.47
CA PHE A 137 -4.43 4.71 -7.56
C PHE A 137 -5.55 4.60 -8.59
N MET A 138 -5.47 3.62 -9.47
CA MET A 138 -6.53 3.31 -10.43
C MET A 138 -7.23 2.05 -9.97
N LEU A 139 -8.52 2.17 -9.68
CA LEU A 139 -9.40 1.03 -9.43
C LEU A 139 -9.99 0.58 -10.76
N VAL A 140 -9.85 -0.72 -11.03
CA VAL A 140 -10.37 -1.37 -12.25
C VAL A 140 -11.34 -2.46 -11.84
N LEU A 141 -12.55 -2.40 -12.38
CA LEU A 141 -13.51 -3.50 -12.36
C LEU A 141 -13.70 -3.98 -13.80
N GLU A 142 -13.22 -5.18 -14.10
CA GLU A 142 -13.34 -5.80 -15.41
C GLU A 142 -14.36 -6.94 -15.35
N LYS A 143 -15.33 -6.92 -16.28
CA LYS A 143 -16.28 -8.02 -16.46
C LYS A 143 -15.88 -8.84 -17.69
N GLN A 144 -15.54 -10.10 -17.48
CA GLN A 144 -15.23 -11.05 -18.55
C GLN A 144 -16.36 -12.07 -18.72
N GLU A 145 -16.60 -12.46 -19.96
CA GLU A 145 -17.53 -13.53 -20.33
C GLU A 145 -16.75 -14.82 -20.63
N LYS A 146 -16.97 -15.88 -19.86
CA LYS A 146 -16.37 -17.20 -20.07
C LYS A 146 -17.13 -17.99 -21.15
N MET A 147 -16.50 -19.04 -21.68
CA MET A 147 -17.02 -19.84 -22.80
C MET A 147 -18.42 -20.45 -22.57
N GLU A 148 -18.86 -20.60 -21.32
CA GLU A 148 -20.17 -21.14 -20.95
C GLU A 148 -21.24 -20.06 -20.73
N GLY A 149 -20.96 -18.79 -21.06
CA GLY A 149 -21.85 -17.65 -20.82
C GLY A 149 -21.84 -17.15 -19.37
N GLN A 150 -21.03 -17.75 -18.50
CA GLN A 150 -20.82 -17.27 -17.14
C GLN A 150 -19.99 -15.98 -17.18
N GLN A 151 -20.52 -14.92 -16.57
CA GLN A 151 -19.82 -13.65 -16.42
C GLN A 151 -19.11 -13.62 -15.06
N ILE A 152 -17.86 -13.16 -15.07
CA ILE A 152 -17.04 -13.02 -13.87
C ILE A 152 -16.50 -11.60 -13.82
N PHE A 153 -16.56 -11.02 -12.63
CA PHE A 153 -16.04 -9.70 -12.30
C PHE A 153 -14.69 -9.85 -11.60
N TYR A 154 -13.75 -8.99 -11.98
CA TYR A 154 -12.42 -8.88 -11.39
C TYR A 154 -12.21 -7.44 -10.96
N ALA A 155 -12.05 -7.20 -9.66
CA ALA A 155 -11.78 -5.88 -9.10
C ALA A 155 -10.36 -5.81 -8.52
N ILE A 156 -9.56 -4.84 -8.99
CA ILE A 156 -8.15 -4.70 -8.63
C ILE A 156 -7.74 -3.23 -8.58
N VAL A 157 -6.83 -2.90 -7.66
CA VAL A 157 -6.22 -1.57 -7.55
C VAL A 157 -4.79 -1.61 -8.09
N GLN A 158 -4.45 -0.63 -8.93
CA GLN A 158 -3.09 -0.40 -9.40
C GLN A 158 -2.58 1.00 -9.01
N LEU A 159 -1.36 1.09 -8.52
CA LEU A 159 -0.65 2.34 -8.24
C LEU A 159 -0.02 2.88 -9.53
N ILE A 160 -0.28 4.16 -9.85
CA ILE A 160 0.49 4.94 -10.84
C ILE A 160 1.86 5.26 -10.23
N GLY A 161 2.74 4.28 -10.23
CA GLY A 161 4.03 4.33 -9.55
C GLY A 161 4.87 3.08 -9.77
N THR A 162 6.00 3.02 -9.09
CA THR A 162 6.93 1.88 -9.12
C THR A 162 6.47 0.74 -8.21
N ARG A 163 7.02 -0.47 -8.40
CA ARG A 163 6.77 -1.64 -7.52
C ARG A 163 7.13 -1.34 -6.06
N LYS A 164 8.30 -0.75 -5.83
CA LYS A 164 8.77 -0.37 -4.49
C LYS A 164 7.84 0.64 -3.81
N GLN A 165 7.25 1.57 -4.57
CA GLN A 165 6.25 2.47 -4.00
C GLN A 165 4.97 1.72 -3.63
N ALA A 166 4.53 0.79 -4.48
CA ALA A 166 3.32 0.01 -4.28
C ALA A 166 3.38 -0.88 -3.02
N GLU A 167 4.55 -1.42 -2.69
CA GLU A 167 4.80 -2.20 -1.46
C GLU A 167 4.52 -1.44 -0.15
N ASN A 168 4.49 -0.10 -0.16
CA ASN A 168 4.18 0.70 1.03
C ASN A 168 2.67 0.93 1.24
N PHE A 169 1.84 0.34 0.39
CA PHE A 169 0.39 0.52 0.43
C PHE A 169 -0.31 -0.83 0.48
N ALA A 170 -1.46 -0.84 1.13
CA ALA A 170 -2.46 -1.88 1.02
C ALA A 170 -3.76 -1.21 0.57
N TYR A 171 -4.63 -1.98 -0.09
CA TYR A 171 -5.97 -1.56 -0.43
C TYR A 171 -6.96 -2.62 0.04
N ARG A 172 -8.17 -2.19 0.43
CA ARG A 172 -9.27 -3.09 0.78
C ARG A 172 -10.51 -2.75 -0.03
N LEU A 173 -10.99 -3.70 -0.83
CA LEU A 173 -12.25 -3.59 -1.56
C LEU A 173 -13.34 -4.32 -0.80
N GLU A 174 -14.47 -3.64 -0.59
CA GLU A 174 -15.62 -4.22 0.08
C GLU A 174 -16.88 -4.09 -0.77
N LEU A 175 -17.61 -5.20 -0.89
CA LEU A 175 -19.01 -5.21 -1.32
C LEU A 175 -19.88 -5.35 -0.08
N ASN A 176 -20.76 -4.38 0.13
CA ASN A 176 -21.71 -4.35 1.23
C ASN A 176 -23.13 -4.56 0.72
N GLY A 177 -23.90 -5.34 1.44
CA GLY A 177 -25.29 -5.65 1.12
C GLY A 177 -25.99 -6.12 2.38
N HIS A 178 -27.31 -6.21 2.34
CA HIS A 178 -28.10 -6.43 3.56
C HIS A 178 -27.63 -7.64 4.38
N ARG A 179 -26.99 -7.37 5.53
CA ARG A 179 -26.40 -8.36 6.46
C ARG A 179 -25.33 -9.25 5.83
N ARG A 180 -24.61 -8.76 4.82
CA ARG A 180 -23.59 -9.49 4.09
C ARG A 180 -22.45 -8.54 3.71
N ARG A 181 -21.23 -9.02 3.81
CA ARG A 181 -20.04 -8.30 3.40
C ARG A 181 -19.07 -9.26 2.71
N LEU A 182 -18.49 -8.83 1.60
CA LEU A 182 -17.38 -9.51 0.94
C LEU A 182 -16.21 -8.53 0.87
N SER A 183 -15.09 -8.89 1.49
CA SER A 183 -13.88 -8.06 1.53
C SER A 183 -12.70 -8.76 0.88
N TRP A 184 -11.85 -7.97 0.22
CA TRP A 184 -10.57 -8.39 -0.32
C TRP A 184 -9.52 -7.34 0.01
N GLU A 185 -8.38 -7.77 0.53
CA GLU A 185 -7.27 -6.90 0.90
C GLU A 185 -5.99 -7.39 0.21
N ALA A 186 -5.24 -6.48 -0.41
CA ALA A 186 -3.97 -6.80 -1.05
C ALA A 186 -3.10 -5.56 -1.22
N THR A 187 -1.84 -5.77 -1.62
CA THR A 187 -0.93 -4.70 -2.07
C THR A 187 -1.31 -4.27 -3.48
N PRO A 188 -1.42 -2.96 -3.79
CA PRO A 188 -1.76 -2.51 -5.12
C PRO A 188 -0.67 -2.93 -6.13
N ARG A 189 -1.09 -3.22 -7.37
CA ARG A 189 -0.13 -3.55 -8.44
C ARG A 189 0.51 -2.28 -8.98
N SER A 190 1.79 -2.32 -9.36
CA SER A 190 2.37 -1.22 -10.13
C SER A 190 1.84 -1.24 -11.55
N ILE A 191 1.57 -0.08 -12.15
CA ILE A 191 1.27 0.04 -13.59
C ILE A 191 2.39 -0.51 -14.49
N HIS A 192 3.59 -0.73 -13.94
CA HIS A 192 4.69 -1.39 -14.66
C HIS A 192 4.37 -2.86 -14.97
N ASP A 193 3.68 -3.52 -14.03
CA ASP A 193 3.27 -4.92 -14.15
C ASP A 193 1.95 -5.05 -14.90
N GLY A 194 1.10 -4.03 -14.77
CA GLY A 194 -0.28 -4.07 -15.22
C GLY A 194 -1.13 -5.05 -14.40
N VAL A 195 -2.33 -5.32 -14.87
CA VAL A 195 -3.34 -6.11 -14.13
C VAL A 195 -3.63 -7.48 -14.76
N GLN A 196 -3.22 -7.71 -16.02
CA GLN A 196 -3.63 -8.89 -16.78
C GLN A 196 -3.14 -10.20 -16.14
N SER A 197 -1.89 -10.24 -15.69
CA SER A 197 -1.32 -11.44 -15.05
C SER A 197 -2.03 -11.75 -13.72
N ALA A 198 -2.37 -10.73 -12.94
CA ALA A 198 -3.13 -10.86 -11.69
C ALA A 198 -4.55 -11.39 -11.96
N ILE A 199 -5.25 -10.83 -12.96
CA ILE A 199 -6.58 -11.31 -13.37
C ILE A 199 -6.53 -12.77 -13.83
N MET A 200 -5.54 -13.14 -14.67
CA MET A 200 -5.38 -14.52 -15.14
C MET A 200 -5.07 -15.50 -14.01
N ALA A 201 -4.36 -15.06 -12.97
CA ALA A 201 -4.06 -15.84 -11.77
C ALA A 201 -5.19 -15.81 -10.72
N SER A 202 -6.25 -15.03 -10.93
CA SER A 202 -7.29 -14.74 -9.92
C SER A 202 -6.73 -14.15 -8.63
N ASP A 203 -5.67 -13.35 -8.74
CA ASP A 203 -5.02 -12.63 -7.63
C ASP A 203 -5.60 -11.20 -7.50
N CYS A 204 -6.90 -11.14 -7.25
CA CYS A 204 -7.70 -9.93 -7.04
C CYS A 204 -9.07 -10.31 -6.47
N LEU A 205 -9.95 -9.33 -6.21
CA LEU A 205 -11.32 -9.62 -5.81
C LEU A 205 -12.08 -10.20 -7.01
N VAL A 206 -12.51 -11.46 -6.91
CA VAL A 206 -13.23 -12.17 -7.98
C VAL A 206 -14.60 -12.61 -7.51
N PHE A 207 -15.64 -12.31 -8.30
CA PHE A 207 -17.01 -12.72 -8.01
C PHE A 207 -17.82 -12.92 -9.29
N ASP A 208 -18.84 -13.77 -9.24
CA ASP A 208 -19.74 -14.02 -10.37
C ASP A 208 -20.95 -13.06 -10.36
N THR A 209 -21.79 -13.15 -11.40
CA THR A 209 -23.02 -12.35 -11.49
C THR A 209 -23.97 -12.60 -10.32
N ASN A 210 -24.03 -13.81 -9.77
CA ASN A 210 -24.92 -14.11 -8.65
C ASN A 210 -24.51 -13.34 -7.41
N ILE A 211 -23.22 -13.34 -7.08
CA ILE A 211 -22.66 -12.56 -5.98
C ILE A 211 -22.86 -11.07 -6.25
N ALA A 212 -22.57 -10.59 -7.47
CA ALA A 212 -22.77 -9.18 -7.82
C ALA A 212 -24.21 -8.72 -7.57
N GLN A 213 -25.20 -9.55 -7.91
CA GLN A 213 -26.62 -9.26 -7.68
C GLN A 213 -27.03 -9.23 -6.19
N LEU A 214 -26.28 -9.89 -5.30
CA LEU A 214 -26.54 -9.82 -3.86
C LEU A 214 -26.11 -8.47 -3.25
N PHE A 215 -25.19 -7.77 -3.91
CA PHE A 215 -24.59 -6.52 -3.46
C PHE A 215 -24.99 -5.30 -4.31
N ALA A 216 -25.62 -5.52 -5.46
CA ALA A 216 -26.04 -4.45 -6.34
C ALA A 216 -27.43 -3.91 -5.96
N ASP A 217 -27.58 -2.59 -6.00
CA ASP A 217 -28.87 -1.92 -5.88
C ASP A 217 -29.25 -1.30 -7.24
N HIS A 218 -30.44 -1.64 -7.74
CA HIS A 218 -30.95 -1.20 -9.05
C HIS A 218 -29.98 -1.38 -10.22
N GLY A 219 -29.10 -2.41 -10.17
CA GLY A 219 -28.10 -2.67 -11.22
C GLY A 219 -26.81 -1.88 -11.09
N ASN A 220 -26.64 -1.13 -10.01
CA ASN A 220 -25.40 -0.44 -9.65
C ASN A 220 -24.70 -1.20 -8.52
N LEU A 221 -23.39 -1.42 -8.66
CA LEU A 221 -22.57 -2.07 -7.63
C LEU A 221 -21.69 -1.02 -6.96
N GLY A 222 -21.87 -0.84 -5.65
CA GLY A 222 -20.96 -0.05 -4.81
C GLY A 222 -19.79 -0.91 -4.35
N ILE A 223 -18.57 -0.43 -4.58
CA ILE A 223 -17.35 -1.01 -4.02
C ILE A 223 -16.75 0.04 -3.09
N ASN A 224 -16.71 -0.25 -1.80
CA ASN A 224 -16.22 0.64 -0.77
C ASN A 224 -14.73 0.39 -0.51
N MET A 225 -13.98 1.47 -0.28
CA MET A 225 -12.63 1.46 0.30
C MET A 225 -12.78 2.01 1.73
N PRO A 226 -12.95 1.15 2.77
CA PRO A 226 -13.55 1.63 4.01
C PRO A 226 -12.56 2.37 4.89
N ASN A 227 -12.92 3.60 5.22
CA ASN A 227 -12.41 4.34 6.38
C ASN A 227 -13.37 4.19 7.56
N ILE A 228 -12.85 4.39 8.76
CA ILE A 228 -13.64 4.52 9.99
C ILE A 228 -13.74 5.99 10.37
N LYS A 229 -14.93 6.43 10.82
CA LYS A 229 -15.12 7.74 11.43
C LYS A 229 -14.89 7.65 12.93
N LEU A 230 -13.90 8.37 13.45
CA LEU A 230 -13.68 8.56 14.88
C LEU A 230 -14.20 9.93 15.30
N GLN A 231 -14.91 10.02 16.41
CA GLN A 231 -15.38 11.28 16.97
C GLN A 231 -14.63 11.60 18.26
N SER A 232 -13.92 12.73 18.30
CA SER A 232 -13.28 13.23 19.52
C SER A 232 -14.30 13.67 20.58
N ILE A 233 -13.86 13.91 21.82
CA ILE A 233 -14.70 14.45 22.91
C ILE A 233 -15.41 15.77 22.55
N GLU A 234 -14.81 16.55 21.65
CA GLU A 234 -15.34 17.85 21.19
C GLU A 234 -16.38 17.69 20.07
N GLY A 235 -16.63 16.45 19.63
CA GLY A 235 -17.54 16.14 18.53
C GLY A 235 -16.89 16.24 17.14
N GLN A 236 -15.61 16.61 17.04
CA GLN A 236 -14.89 16.65 15.76
C GLN A 236 -14.69 15.23 15.21
N LEU A 237 -15.04 15.06 13.94
CA LEU A 237 -14.93 13.81 13.19
C LEU A 237 -13.57 13.69 12.49
N PHE A 238 -13.07 12.46 12.44
CA PHE A 238 -11.83 12.07 11.77
C PHE A 238 -12.10 10.84 10.92
N ASP A 239 -11.89 10.94 9.62
CA ASP A 239 -11.87 9.79 8.72
C ASP A 239 -10.48 9.17 8.75
N VAL A 240 -10.39 7.91 9.17
CA VAL A 240 -9.12 7.21 9.39
C VAL A 240 -9.15 5.85 8.71
N ASP A 241 -8.06 5.45 8.07
CA ASP A 241 -7.92 4.10 7.54
C ASP A 241 -8.04 3.07 8.67
N VAL A 242 -8.80 1.99 8.41
CA VAL A 242 -8.98 0.88 9.36
C VAL A 242 -7.64 0.26 9.78
N GLU A 243 -6.63 0.21 8.90
CA GLU A 243 -5.31 -0.33 9.24
C GLU A 243 -4.56 0.54 10.26
N ILE A 244 -4.77 1.86 10.25
CA ILE A 244 -4.17 2.77 11.23
C ILE A 244 -4.80 2.54 12.61
N VAL A 245 -6.12 2.38 12.68
CA VAL A 245 -6.81 2.16 13.97
C VAL A 245 -6.65 0.75 14.52
N ARG A 246 -6.21 -0.23 13.71
CA ARG A 246 -5.92 -1.60 14.18
C ARG A 246 -4.78 -1.66 15.21
N GLN A 247 -3.94 -0.63 15.29
CA GLN A 247 -2.96 -0.48 16.37
C GLN A 247 -3.59 -0.23 17.75
N SER A 248 -4.83 0.28 17.76
CA SER A 248 -5.63 0.40 18.98
C SER A 248 -6.37 -0.90 19.23
N VAL A 249 -6.01 -1.61 20.30
CA VAL A 249 -6.74 -2.82 20.70
C VAL A 249 -8.18 -2.48 21.09
N THR A 250 -8.41 -1.32 21.70
CA THR A 250 -9.76 -0.85 22.06
C THR A 250 -10.64 -0.69 20.83
N ILE A 251 -10.20 0.07 19.81
CA ILE A 251 -10.99 0.30 18.59
C ILE A 251 -11.16 -1.00 17.81
N LYS A 252 -10.12 -1.84 17.73
CA LYS A 252 -10.21 -3.17 17.10
C LYS A 252 -11.29 -4.03 17.74
N THR A 253 -11.32 -4.12 19.07
CA THR A 253 -12.32 -4.91 19.80
C THR A 253 -13.72 -4.34 19.59
N MET A 254 -13.88 -3.02 19.62
CA MET A 254 -15.15 -2.35 19.31
C MET A 254 -15.65 -2.68 17.91
N LEU A 255 -14.77 -2.70 16.91
CA LEU A 255 -15.11 -3.05 15.53
C LEU A 255 -15.48 -4.53 15.35
N GLU A 256 -14.83 -5.42 16.08
CA GLU A 256 -15.11 -6.87 16.07
C GLU A 256 -16.43 -7.21 16.76
N ASP A 257 -16.75 -6.53 17.87
CA ASP A 257 -17.94 -6.78 18.69
C ASP A 257 -19.22 -6.13 18.15
N LEU A 258 -19.13 -4.93 17.59
CA LEU A 258 -20.31 -4.21 17.09
C LEU A 258 -20.79 -4.76 15.75
N GLY A 259 -19.91 -5.42 14.98
CA GLY A 259 -20.15 -5.61 13.56
C GLY A 259 -20.19 -4.25 12.87
N VAL A 260 -19.59 -4.13 11.69
CA VAL A 260 -19.86 -2.96 10.85
C VAL A 260 -21.25 -3.20 10.24
N ASP A 261 -22.31 -3.12 11.05
CA ASP A 261 -23.68 -3.21 10.58
C ASP A 261 -24.04 -1.84 9.96
N ASP A 262 -24.15 -1.84 8.62
CA ASP A 262 -24.81 -0.97 7.62
C ASP A 262 -25.30 0.48 7.93
N ASP A 263 -25.20 1.04 9.13
CA ASP A 263 -25.47 2.46 9.37
C ASP A 263 -24.17 3.27 9.14
N GLU A 264 -23.92 3.62 7.87
CA GLU A 264 -22.76 4.38 7.34
C GLU A 264 -22.51 5.77 7.99
N GLU A 265 -23.24 6.14 9.04
CA GLU A 265 -23.15 7.44 9.71
C GLU A 265 -22.68 7.40 11.17
N GLU A 266 -22.61 6.24 11.82
CA GLU A 266 -22.31 6.22 13.26
C GLU A 266 -20.80 6.24 13.52
N ALA A 267 -20.26 7.44 13.75
CA ALA A 267 -18.87 7.63 14.14
C ALA A 267 -18.58 6.99 15.50
N VAL A 268 -17.45 6.30 15.64
CA VAL A 268 -16.99 5.73 16.92
C VAL A 268 -16.66 6.87 17.89
N PRO A 269 -17.43 7.05 18.97
CA PRO A 269 -17.18 8.12 19.92
C PRO A 269 -16.00 7.77 20.83
N LEU A 270 -15.02 8.66 20.89
CA LEU A 270 -13.85 8.61 21.77
C LEU A 270 -13.96 9.70 22.83
N PRO A 271 -14.82 9.52 23.85
CA PRO A 271 -15.14 10.56 24.84
C PRO A 271 -13.97 10.96 25.73
N ASN A 272 -12.85 10.23 25.70
CA ASN A 272 -11.67 10.51 26.54
C ASN A 272 -10.50 11.12 25.76
N VAL A 273 -10.69 11.48 24.48
CA VAL A 273 -9.62 12.02 23.63
C VAL A 273 -10.08 13.28 22.92
N ASN A 274 -9.37 14.39 23.12
CA ASN A 274 -9.62 15.65 22.39
C ASN A 274 -9.07 15.61 20.96
N ALA A 275 -9.52 16.53 20.11
CA ALA A 275 -9.16 16.52 18.69
C ALA A 275 -7.65 16.69 18.44
N ALA A 276 -6.99 17.54 19.23
CA ALA A 276 -5.56 17.82 19.10
C ALA A 276 -4.71 16.58 19.41
N ILE A 277 -5.09 15.83 20.44
CA ILE A 277 -4.41 14.60 20.85
C ILE A 277 -4.75 13.47 19.88
N LEU A 278 -6.01 13.34 19.47
CA LEU A 278 -6.41 12.32 18.49
C LEU A 278 -5.65 12.47 17.17
N THR A 279 -5.44 13.71 16.70
CA THR A 279 -4.61 13.99 15.51
C THR A 279 -3.18 13.47 15.67
N LYS A 280 -2.57 13.65 16.85
CA LYS A 280 -1.21 13.18 17.13
C LYS A 280 -1.16 11.65 17.24
N VAL A 281 -2.15 11.04 17.90
CA VAL A 281 -2.27 9.58 18.00
C VAL A 281 -2.38 8.97 16.60
N ILE A 282 -3.27 9.49 15.75
CA ILE A 282 -3.42 9.03 14.36
C ILE A 282 -2.09 9.12 13.61
N ASN A 283 -1.38 10.25 13.69
CA ASN A 283 -0.08 10.43 13.03
C ASN A 283 0.97 9.40 13.52
N TRP A 284 1.02 9.14 14.83
CA TRP A 284 1.91 8.11 15.38
C TRP A 284 1.57 6.73 14.82
N CYS A 285 0.28 6.35 14.81
CA CYS A 285 -0.18 5.09 14.25
C CYS A 285 0.07 5.00 12.74
N THR A 286 -0.05 6.10 11.98
CA THR A 286 0.25 6.10 10.54
C THR A 286 1.71 5.76 10.26
N TYR A 287 2.64 6.26 11.09
CA TYR A 287 4.06 5.98 10.93
C TYR A 287 4.43 4.54 11.32
N HIS A 288 3.86 4.02 12.42
CA HIS A 288 4.22 2.73 12.99
C HIS A 288 3.37 1.55 12.48
N LYS A 289 2.49 1.75 11.50
CA LYS A 289 1.53 0.72 11.04
C LYS A 289 2.23 -0.53 10.46
N ASP A 290 3.43 -0.37 9.93
CA ASP A 290 4.21 -1.42 9.27
C ASP A 290 5.32 -1.98 10.19
N ASP A 291 5.41 -1.49 11.42
CA ASP A 291 6.42 -1.97 12.36
C ASP A 291 6.11 -3.40 12.81
N PRO A 292 7.13 -4.25 12.95
CA PRO A 292 6.93 -5.61 13.43
C PRO A 292 6.28 -5.56 14.83
N PRO A 293 5.29 -6.42 15.11
CA PRO A 293 4.64 -6.43 16.41
C PRO A 293 5.70 -6.62 17.50
N PRO A 294 5.63 -5.83 18.59
CA PRO A 294 6.58 -5.96 19.67
C PRO A 294 6.56 -7.42 20.17
N PRO A 295 7.74 -8.04 20.39
CA PRO A 295 7.80 -9.42 20.85
C PRO A 295 6.96 -9.56 22.13
N GLU A 296 6.13 -10.61 22.18
CA GLU A 296 5.33 -10.94 23.36
C GLU A 296 6.26 -11.03 24.58
N ASP A 297 5.85 -10.38 25.66
CA ASP A 297 6.60 -10.10 26.90
C ASP A 297 7.76 -11.05 27.18
N ASP A 298 8.97 -10.67 26.72
CA ASP A 298 10.20 -11.20 27.27
C ASP A 298 10.47 -10.42 28.56
N GLU A 299 9.83 -10.85 29.66
CA GLU A 299 9.97 -10.29 31.02
C GLU A 299 11.44 -10.17 31.48
N ASN A 300 12.38 -10.78 30.76
CA ASN A 300 13.81 -10.85 31.07
C ASN A 300 14.74 -9.89 30.31
N LYS A 301 14.25 -9.08 29.36
CA LYS A 301 15.09 -8.00 28.81
C LYS A 301 14.87 -6.74 29.64
N GLU A 302 15.90 -6.29 30.35
CA GLU A 302 15.96 -4.94 30.91
C GLU A 302 15.54 -3.95 29.82
N LYS A 303 14.31 -3.43 29.90
CA LYS A 303 13.78 -2.43 28.98
C LYS A 303 14.60 -1.17 29.19
N ARG A 304 15.68 -1.05 28.40
CA ARG A 304 16.55 0.10 28.37
C ARG A 304 15.70 1.35 28.15
N THR A 305 15.66 2.22 29.16
CA THR A 305 14.86 3.46 29.13
C THR A 305 15.38 4.48 28.12
N ASP A 306 16.60 4.29 27.63
CA ASP A 306 17.32 5.16 26.71
C ASP A 306 17.10 4.84 25.22
N ASP A 307 16.44 3.73 24.88
CA ASP A 307 16.25 3.32 23.48
C ASP A 307 14.90 3.82 22.93
N ILE A 308 14.93 5.05 22.41
CA ILE A 308 13.82 5.70 21.69
C ILE A 308 14.32 5.99 20.27
N GLY A 309 13.56 5.56 19.26
CA GLY A 309 13.87 5.83 17.86
C GLY A 309 13.95 7.34 17.58
N SER A 310 14.76 7.74 16.60
CA SER A 310 14.93 9.17 16.28
C SER A 310 13.61 9.84 15.91
N TRP A 311 12.72 9.12 15.22
CA TRP A 311 11.41 9.64 14.84
C TRP A 311 10.51 9.85 16.07
N ASP A 312 10.42 8.87 16.97
CA ASP A 312 9.66 8.98 18.22
C ASP A 312 10.19 10.10 19.11
N ALA A 313 11.52 10.24 19.22
CA ALA A 313 12.14 11.30 19.99
C ALA A 313 11.78 12.68 19.42
N ASP A 314 11.68 12.83 18.10
CA ASP A 314 11.24 14.06 17.46
C ASP A 314 9.73 14.28 17.60
N PHE A 315 8.92 13.23 17.46
CA PHE A 315 7.47 13.26 17.64
C PHE A 315 7.07 13.69 19.07
N LEU A 316 7.80 13.22 20.08
CA LEU A 316 7.55 13.50 21.50
C LEU A 316 8.20 14.80 22.00
N LYS A 317 8.80 15.63 21.12
CA LYS A 317 9.18 17.02 21.43
C LYS A 317 7.96 17.93 21.52
N VAL A 318 7.13 17.67 22.51
CA VAL A 318 5.92 18.43 22.84
C VAL A 318 6.02 19.00 24.26
N ASP A 319 5.12 19.90 24.62
CA ASP A 319 5.00 20.36 26.01
C ASP A 319 4.52 19.21 26.93
N GLN A 320 4.76 19.36 28.23
CA GLN A 320 4.42 18.33 29.21
C GLN A 320 2.93 18.01 29.25
N GLY A 321 2.05 19.01 29.06
CA GLY A 321 0.60 18.80 29.05
C GLY A 321 0.21 17.86 27.92
N THR A 322 0.66 18.19 26.70
CA THR A 322 0.46 17.32 25.54
C THR A 322 1.04 15.92 25.74
N LEU A 323 2.23 15.80 26.33
CA LEU A 323 2.85 14.50 26.60
C LEU A 323 2.00 13.64 27.57
N PHE A 324 1.48 14.24 28.64
CA PHE A 324 0.60 13.54 29.58
C PHE A 324 -0.73 13.14 28.95
N GLU A 325 -1.33 14.01 28.14
CA GLU A 325 -2.55 13.66 27.41
C GLU A 325 -2.31 12.54 26.39
N LEU A 326 -1.15 12.49 25.72
CA LEU A 326 -0.76 11.38 24.86
C LEU A 326 -0.63 10.06 25.64
N ILE A 327 -0.06 10.08 26.85
CA ILE A 327 0.01 8.89 27.72
C ILE A 327 -1.40 8.39 28.07
N LEU A 328 -2.29 9.31 28.47
CA LEU A 328 -3.66 8.97 28.83
C LEU A 328 -4.44 8.41 27.63
N ALA A 329 -4.29 9.04 26.45
CA ALA A 329 -4.93 8.58 25.22
C ALA A 329 -4.38 7.22 24.77
N ALA A 330 -3.06 7.00 24.83
CA ALA A 330 -2.43 5.73 24.47
C ALA A 330 -2.89 4.59 25.37
N ASN A 331 -3.03 4.85 26.68
CA ASN A 331 -3.54 3.87 27.63
C ASN A 331 -5.05 3.59 27.41
N TYR A 332 -5.86 4.63 27.16
CA TYR A 332 -7.29 4.48 26.89
C TYR A 332 -7.58 3.70 25.60
N LEU A 333 -6.83 3.99 24.54
CA LEU A 333 -6.94 3.33 23.24
C LEU A 333 -6.17 2.00 23.18
N ASP A 334 -5.47 1.63 24.26
CA ASP A 334 -4.60 0.44 24.34
C ASP A 334 -3.65 0.34 23.13
N ILE A 335 -2.83 1.38 22.97
CA ILE A 335 -1.75 1.46 21.95
C ILE A 335 -0.42 1.27 22.67
N LYS A 336 -0.01 0.02 22.84
CA LYS A 336 1.17 -0.37 23.64
C LYS A 336 2.47 0.34 23.22
N GLY A 337 2.71 0.45 21.91
CA GLY A 337 3.93 1.09 21.38
C GLY A 337 4.01 2.57 21.76
N LEU A 338 2.92 3.33 21.54
CA LEU A 338 2.82 4.73 21.93
C LEU A 338 2.96 4.91 23.45
N LEU A 339 2.35 4.02 24.23
CA LEU A 339 2.45 4.05 25.69
C LEU A 339 3.90 3.80 26.17
N ASP A 340 4.62 2.89 25.54
CA ASP A 340 6.02 2.58 25.88
C ASP A 340 6.95 3.78 25.58
N VAL A 341 6.88 4.36 24.37
CA VAL A 341 7.75 5.49 23.99
C VAL A 341 7.46 6.76 24.79
N THR A 342 6.20 7.01 25.13
CA THR A 342 5.82 8.15 25.99
C THR A 342 6.28 7.94 27.44
N CYS A 343 6.12 6.74 28.01
CA CYS A 343 6.65 6.38 29.33
C CYS A 343 8.17 6.50 29.38
N LYS A 344 8.89 5.99 28.37
CA LYS A 344 10.36 6.12 28.26
C LYS A 344 10.79 7.58 28.21
N THR A 345 10.05 8.43 27.49
CA THR A 345 10.34 9.87 27.41
C THR A 345 10.24 10.52 28.79
N VAL A 346 9.19 10.23 29.56
CA VAL A 346 9.07 10.72 30.95
C VAL A 346 10.19 10.17 31.84
N ALA A 347 10.54 8.89 31.71
CA ALA A 347 11.65 8.30 32.46
C ALA A 347 12.99 9.00 32.17
N ASN A 348 13.26 9.35 30.90
CA ASN A 348 14.45 10.11 30.52
C ASN A 348 14.44 11.55 31.05
N MET A 349 13.26 12.15 31.29
CA MET A 349 13.16 13.45 31.96
C MET A 349 13.48 13.40 33.46
N ILE A 350 13.40 12.22 34.07
CA ILE A 350 13.67 11.98 35.50
C ILE A 350 15.13 11.53 35.72
N LYS A 351 15.65 10.73 34.77
CA LYS A 351 16.97 10.11 34.86
C LYS A 351 18.07 11.15 35.13
N GLY A 352 18.81 10.95 36.21
CA GLY A 352 19.95 11.80 36.59
C GLY A 352 19.60 13.15 37.23
N LYS A 353 18.32 13.41 37.53
CA LYS A 353 17.89 14.62 38.24
C LYS A 353 17.74 14.38 39.74
N SER A 354 17.97 15.43 40.54
CA SER A 354 17.71 15.37 41.99
C SER A 354 16.21 15.34 42.30
N PRO A 355 15.79 14.88 43.49
CA PRO A 355 14.39 14.93 43.91
C PRO A 355 13.78 16.34 43.82
N GLU A 356 14.56 17.38 44.14
CA GLU A 356 14.14 18.78 44.05
C GLU A 356 13.95 19.23 42.59
N GLU A 357 14.86 18.83 41.70
CA GLU A 357 14.76 19.11 40.26
C GLU A 357 13.58 18.41 39.62
N ILE A 358 13.29 17.16 40.01
CA ILE A 358 12.12 16.39 39.58
C ILE A 358 10.85 17.10 40.06
N ARG A 359 10.76 17.42 41.36
CA ARG A 359 9.62 18.15 41.92
C ARG A 359 9.38 19.48 41.20
N LYS A 360 10.45 20.22 40.89
CA LYS A 360 10.35 21.46 40.12
C LYS A 360 9.92 21.22 38.67
N THR A 361 10.46 20.18 38.02
CA THR A 361 10.14 19.83 36.61
C THR A 361 8.67 19.45 36.45
N PHE A 362 8.11 18.73 37.42
CA PHE A 362 6.72 18.24 37.38
C PHE A 362 5.75 19.05 38.25
N ASN A 363 6.21 20.19 38.79
CA ASN A 363 5.43 21.06 39.68
C ASN A 363 4.78 20.32 40.88
N ILE A 364 5.52 19.39 41.48
CA ILE A 364 5.08 18.56 42.61
C ILE A 364 5.42 19.30 43.91
N LYS A 365 4.41 19.51 44.76
CA LYS A 365 4.60 20.07 46.11
C LYS A 365 5.23 19.02 47.03
N ASN A 366 6.31 19.39 47.72
CA ASN A 366 6.87 18.55 48.78
C ASN A 366 5.88 18.48 49.95
N ASP A 367 5.40 17.29 50.24
CA ASP A 367 4.47 16.96 51.33
C ASP A 367 5.17 16.32 52.54
N PHE A 368 6.48 16.04 52.45
CA PHE A 368 7.25 15.57 53.58
C PHE A 368 7.57 16.70 54.56
N THR A 369 7.50 16.36 55.85
CA THR A 369 8.12 17.18 56.90
C THR A 369 9.66 17.09 56.80
N PRO A 370 10.41 18.06 57.34
CA PRO A 370 11.88 18.01 57.34
C PRO A 370 12.45 16.74 57.99
N ALA A 371 11.76 16.19 58.99
CA ALA A 371 12.17 14.97 59.67
C ALA A 371 11.97 13.72 58.79
N GLU A 372 10.84 13.63 58.08
CA GLU A 372 10.57 12.54 57.13
C GLU A 372 11.49 12.60 55.93
N GLU A 373 11.78 13.78 55.40
CA GLU A 373 12.71 13.96 54.28
C GLU A 373 14.15 13.56 54.65
N GLU A 374 14.60 13.85 55.87
CA GLU A 374 15.91 13.42 56.34
C GLU A 374 15.95 11.89 56.59
N GLN A 375 14.86 11.31 57.09
CA GLN A 375 14.74 9.87 57.26
C GLN A 375 14.81 9.14 55.90
N VAL A 376 14.00 9.57 54.93
CA VAL A 376 13.98 9.00 53.57
C VAL A 376 15.34 9.16 52.89
N ARG A 377 16.04 10.27 53.11
CA ARG A 377 17.39 10.48 52.59
C ARG A 377 18.39 9.46 53.16
N LYS A 378 18.42 9.29 54.48
CA LYS A 378 19.26 8.29 55.15
C LYS A 378 18.94 6.86 54.71
N GLU A 379 17.66 6.54 54.55
CA GLU A 379 17.22 5.22 54.07
C GLU A 379 17.64 4.94 52.61
N ASN A 380 17.85 5.99 51.81
CA ASN A 380 18.20 5.88 50.38
C ASN A 380 19.67 6.26 50.07
N GLU A 381 20.52 6.52 51.07
CA GLU A 381 21.94 6.85 50.88
C GLU A 381 22.69 5.79 50.05
N TRP A 382 22.28 4.52 50.12
CA TRP A 382 22.85 3.42 49.34
C TRP A 382 22.69 3.57 47.82
N CYS A 383 21.79 4.44 47.35
CA CYS A 383 21.61 4.74 45.93
C CYS A 383 22.62 5.77 45.38
N GLU A 384 23.24 6.58 46.26
CA GLU A 384 24.17 7.65 45.85
C GLU A 384 25.64 7.17 45.78
N GLU A 385 25.96 5.98 46.30
CA GLU A 385 27.33 5.44 46.39
C GLU A 385 27.79 4.61 45.16
N LYS A 386 27.13 4.70 44.00
CA LYS A 386 27.51 3.92 42.78
C LYS A 386 27.93 4.75 41.58
#